data_AF-A0A091SYX3-F1
#
_entry.id   AF-A0A091SYX3-F1
#
_cell.length_a   1.000
_cell.length_b   1.000
_cell.length_c   1.000
_cell.angle_alpha   90.00
_cell.angle_beta   90.00
_cell.angle_gamma   90.00
#
_symmetry.space_group_name_H-M   'P 1'
#
loop_
_entity.id
_entity.type
_entity.pdbx_description
1 polymer ?
#
loop_
_entity_poly.entity_id
_entity_poly.type
_entity_poly.pdbx_seq_one_letter_code
_entity_poly.pdbx_strand_id
1 'polypeptide(L)'
;SVDMWSVGCIMGEMIKGAVLFPGTDHIDQWNKVIEQLGTPCPEFMKKLQPTVRNYVENRPKYAGLTFPKLFPDSLFPADSEHNKLKASQARDLLSKMLVIDPAKRISVDEALQHPYINVWYDPAEVEAPPPQIYDKQLDEREHTIEEWKELIYKEVMNSEEKTKNGVVKGQPSPSGAAVNSSESLPPSSSVNDISSMSTDQTLASDTDSSLEASAGPLGCCR
;
A
#
# COMPACT_ATOMS: atom_id res chain seq x y z
N SER A 1 1.01 -8.42 14.17
CA SER A 1 0.90 -8.76 12.73
C SER A 1 1.56 -7.67 11.87
N VAL A 2 2.33 -8.01 10.82
CA VAL A 2 2.96 -7.01 9.92
C VAL A 2 1.95 -6.39 8.96
N ASP A 3 1.12 -7.21 8.31
CA ASP A 3 0.19 -6.75 7.28
C ASP A 3 -0.92 -5.85 7.83
N MET A 4 -1.32 -6.06 9.10
CA MET A 4 -2.30 -5.19 9.76
C MET A 4 -1.83 -3.74 9.88
N TRP A 5 -0.52 -3.48 9.88
CA TRP A 5 0.00 -2.12 9.79
C TRP A 5 -0.27 -1.50 8.43
N SER A 6 0.03 -2.25 7.36
CA SER A 6 -0.21 -1.82 5.99
C SER A 6 -1.69 -1.54 5.75
N VAL A 7 -2.58 -2.42 6.23
CA VAL A 7 -4.04 -2.21 6.18
C VAL A 7 -4.44 -0.96 6.94
N GLY A 8 -3.88 -0.73 8.14
CA GLY A 8 -4.13 0.48 8.92
C GLY A 8 -3.67 1.77 8.20
N CYS A 9 -2.53 1.73 7.51
CA CYS A 9 -2.05 2.85 6.70
C CYS A 9 -3.00 3.16 5.53
N ILE A 10 -3.42 2.12 4.79
CA ILE A 10 -4.38 2.26 3.67
C ILE A 10 -5.71 2.83 4.18
N MET A 11 -6.24 2.28 5.28
CA MET A 11 -7.47 2.78 5.89
C MET A 11 -7.34 4.24 6.35
N GLY A 12 -6.22 4.59 6.97
CA GLY A 12 -5.95 5.96 7.39
C GLY A 12 -5.83 6.92 6.22
N GLU A 13 -5.21 6.49 5.11
CA GLU A 13 -5.10 7.25 3.88
C GLU A 13 -6.46 7.43 3.19
N MET A 14 -7.31 6.42 3.15
CA MET A 14 -8.68 6.54 2.63
C MET A 14 -9.48 7.62 3.37
N ILE A 15 -9.27 7.76 4.69
CA ILE A 15 -9.96 8.76 5.51
C ILE A 15 -9.32 10.16 5.38
N LYS A 16 -7.99 10.26 5.32
CA LYS A 16 -7.28 11.54 5.24
C LYS A 16 -7.16 12.10 3.82
N GLY A 17 -7.32 11.26 2.80
CA GLY A 17 -7.10 11.59 1.39
C GLY A 17 -5.62 11.79 1.01
N ALA A 18 -4.68 11.39 1.88
CA ALA A 18 -3.25 11.54 1.67
C ALA A 18 -2.46 10.49 2.45
N VAL A 19 -1.26 10.17 1.95
CA VAL A 19 -0.32 9.22 2.57
C VAL A 19 -0.13 9.53 4.04
N LEU A 20 -0.36 8.53 4.90
CA LEU A 20 -0.37 8.72 6.35
C LEU A 20 1.02 9.04 6.91
N PHE A 21 2.06 8.37 6.40
CA PHE A 21 3.46 8.53 6.83
C PHE A 21 4.38 8.76 5.61
N PRO A 22 4.36 9.97 5.01
CA PRO A 22 5.13 10.26 3.81
C PRO A 22 6.59 10.50 4.19
N GLY A 23 7.39 9.44 4.17
CA GLY A 23 8.84 9.48 4.40
C GLY A 23 9.63 9.50 3.09
N THR A 24 10.69 10.31 3.01
CA THR A 24 11.61 10.31 1.85
C THR A 24 12.63 9.18 1.88
N ASP A 25 12.90 8.62 3.05
CA ASP A 25 13.75 7.46 3.29
C ASP A 25 13.30 6.72 4.58
N HIS A 26 13.99 5.64 4.95
CA HIS A 26 13.64 4.85 6.14
C HIS A 26 13.74 5.63 7.47
N ILE A 27 14.62 6.63 7.51
CA ILE A 27 14.84 7.47 8.68
C ILE A 27 13.69 8.47 8.86
N ASP A 28 13.34 9.17 7.78
CA ASP A 28 12.25 10.13 7.77
C ASP A 28 10.92 9.41 7.95
N GLN A 29 10.73 8.25 7.32
CA GLN A 29 9.55 7.41 7.51
C GLN A 29 9.34 7.05 8.99
N TRP A 30 10.41 6.68 9.71
CA TRP A 30 10.34 6.45 11.15
C TRP A 30 9.95 7.72 11.92
N ASN A 31 10.53 8.87 11.59
CA ASN A 31 10.17 10.14 12.22
C ASN A 31 8.68 10.46 12.04
N LYS A 32 8.14 10.33 10.82
CA LYS A 32 6.72 10.57 10.53
C LYS A 32 5.79 9.68 11.37
N VAL A 33 6.22 8.45 11.63
CA VAL A 33 5.49 7.50 12.46
C VAL A 33 5.47 7.96 13.93
N ILE A 34 6.63 8.24 14.52
CA ILE A 34 6.71 8.60 15.95
C ILE A 34 6.17 10.02 16.24
N GLU A 35 6.25 10.94 15.29
CA GLU A 35 5.64 12.28 15.43
C GLU A 35 4.12 12.18 15.61
N GLN A 36 3.47 11.24 14.92
CA GLN A 36 2.03 11.03 14.96
C GLN A 36 1.59 10.07 16.06
N LEU A 37 2.27 8.94 16.23
CA LEU A 37 1.85 7.86 17.15
C LEU A 37 2.59 7.88 18.50
N GLY A 38 3.63 8.71 18.62
CA GLY A 38 4.46 8.82 19.81
C GLY A 38 5.66 7.90 19.79
N THR A 39 6.62 8.19 20.67
CA THR A 39 7.82 7.37 20.86
C THR A 39 7.43 6.05 21.55
N PRO A 40 7.81 4.88 21.00
CA PRO A 40 7.49 3.58 21.59
C PRO A 40 8.00 3.38 23.01
N CYS A 41 7.38 2.45 23.73
CA CYS A 41 7.78 2.09 25.09
C CYS A 41 9.17 1.40 25.14
N PRO A 42 9.89 1.47 26.27
CA PRO A 42 11.21 0.86 26.42
C PRO A 42 11.23 -0.65 26.12
N GLU A 43 10.16 -1.37 26.38
CA GLU A 43 10.02 -2.80 26.10
C GLU A 43 10.10 -3.10 24.60
N PHE A 44 9.61 -2.19 23.76
CA PHE A 44 9.74 -2.29 22.31
C PHE A 44 11.18 -1.98 21.88
N MET A 45 11.78 -0.92 22.43
CA MET A 45 13.16 -0.54 22.10
C MET A 45 14.16 -1.68 22.37
N LYS A 46 13.93 -2.46 23.44
CA LYS A 46 14.72 -3.65 23.79
C LYS A 46 14.69 -4.77 22.73
N LYS A 47 13.71 -4.78 21.83
CA LYS A 47 13.60 -5.76 20.73
C LYS A 47 14.40 -5.35 19.49
N LEU A 48 14.82 -4.07 19.41
CA LEU A 48 15.58 -3.55 18.27
C LEU A 48 17.05 -3.95 18.34
N GLN A 49 17.69 -4.08 17.18
CA GLN A 49 19.14 -4.23 17.07
C GLN A 49 19.87 -3.03 17.70
N PRO A 50 21.07 -3.20 18.29
CA PRO A 50 21.74 -2.14 19.05
C PRO A 50 21.96 -0.83 18.27
N THR A 51 22.35 -0.92 17.01
CA THR A 51 22.58 0.24 16.14
C THR A 51 21.28 1.03 15.90
N VAL A 52 20.20 0.33 15.56
CA VAL A 52 18.87 0.91 15.36
C VAL A 52 18.32 1.48 16.67
N ARG A 53 18.50 0.77 17.79
CA ARG A 53 18.06 1.24 19.12
C ARG A 53 18.73 2.56 19.49
N ASN A 54 20.06 2.62 19.41
CA ASN A 54 20.82 3.84 19.71
C ASN A 54 20.36 5.01 18.83
N TYR A 55 20.08 4.73 17.55
CA TYR A 55 19.57 5.74 16.64
C TYR A 55 18.21 6.29 17.10
N VAL A 56 17.25 5.40 17.38
CA VAL A 56 15.88 5.75 17.76
C VAL A 56 15.82 6.43 19.14
N GLU A 57 16.60 5.97 20.12
CA GLU A 57 16.63 6.53 21.47
C GLU A 57 17.21 7.94 21.54
N ASN A 58 18.09 8.30 20.59
CA ASN A 58 18.68 9.63 20.48
C ASN A 58 17.80 10.64 19.72
N ARG A 59 16.58 10.24 19.29
CA ARG A 59 15.63 11.16 18.64
C ARG A 59 14.80 11.93 19.67
N PRO A 60 14.22 13.09 19.28
CA PRO A 60 13.23 13.77 20.10
C PRO A 60 12.11 12.81 20.51
N LYS A 61 11.68 12.92 21.77
CA LYS A 61 10.55 12.13 22.28
C LYS A 61 9.25 12.82 21.95
N TYR A 62 8.33 12.07 21.35
CA TYR A 62 7.00 12.55 20.99
C TYR A 62 5.97 11.85 21.86
N ALA A 63 5.01 12.60 22.40
CA ALA A 63 3.88 12.02 23.14
C ALA A 63 2.89 11.29 22.23
N GLY A 64 2.91 11.60 20.93
CA GLY A 64 1.90 11.15 19.97
C GLY A 64 0.63 11.99 20.04
N LEU A 65 -0.14 11.94 18.96
CA LEU A 65 -1.46 12.53 18.87
C LEU A 65 -2.50 11.45 19.23
N THR A 66 -3.61 11.87 19.83
CA THR A 66 -4.74 10.96 20.05
C THR A 66 -5.41 10.65 18.71
N PHE A 67 -6.00 9.46 18.57
CA PHE A 67 -6.69 9.08 17.34
C PHE A 67 -7.81 10.04 16.90
N PRO A 68 -8.59 10.67 17.81
CA PRO A 68 -9.52 11.74 17.42
C PRO A 68 -8.85 13.00 16.87
N LYS A 69 -7.58 13.26 17.22
CA LYS A 69 -6.80 14.36 16.61
C LYS A 69 -6.21 13.95 15.26
N LEU A 70 -5.76 12.70 15.11
CA LEU A 70 -5.25 12.17 13.84
C LEU A 70 -6.35 12.02 12.79
N PHE A 71 -7.53 11.60 13.24
CA PHE A 71 -8.71 11.35 12.42
C PHE A 71 -9.92 12.07 13.05
N PRO A 72 -10.03 13.40 12.90
CA PRO A 72 -11.13 14.18 13.47
C PRO A 72 -12.48 13.83 12.81
N ASP A 73 -13.57 14.11 13.52
CA ASP A 73 -14.94 13.81 13.05
C ASP A 73 -15.26 14.47 11.70
N SER A 74 -14.61 15.59 11.38
CA SER A 74 -14.75 16.28 10.09
C SER A 74 -14.28 15.47 8.89
N LEU A 75 -13.50 14.40 9.08
CA LEU A 75 -13.07 13.50 8.01
C LEU A 75 -14.05 12.34 7.79
N PHE A 76 -15.08 12.21 8.62
CA PHE A 76 -16.06 11.13 8.53
C PHE A 76 -17.45 11.69 8.15
N PRO A 77 -18.30 10.87 7.51
CA PRO A 77 -19.71 11.21 7.34
C PRO A 77 -20.39 11.42 8.70
N ALA A 78 -21.11 12.53 8.87
CA ALA A 78 -21.74 12.94 10.14
C ALA A 78 -23.23 13.30 10.01
N ASP A 79 -23.85 12.92 8.90
CA ASP A 79 -25.24 13.17 8.51
C ASP A 79 -26.27 12.36 9.32
N SER A 80 -25.85 11.31 10.03
CA SER A 80 -26.73 10.49 10.87
C SER A 80 -26.03 9.96 12.13
N GLU A 81 -26.82 9.60 13.15
CA GLU A 81 -26.30 8.91 14.35
C GLU A 81 -25.65 7.56 14.01
N HIS A 82 -26.16 6.87 12.99
CA HIS A 82 -25.54 5.65 12.48
C HIS A 82 -24.11 5.92 11.96
N ASN A 83 -23.92 6.98 11.18
CA ASN A 83 -22.61 7.33 10.62
C ASN A 83 -21.64 7.83 11.69
N LYS A 84 -22.13 8.54 12.72
CA LYS A 84 -21.32 8.88 13.91
C LYS A 84 -20.83 7.65 14.66
N LEU A 85 -21.69 6.65 14.86
CA LEU A 85 -21.28 5.38 15.46
C LEU A 85 -20.23 4.67 14.60
N LYS A 86 -20.41 4.64 13.28
CA LYS A 86 -19.44 4.05 12.35
C LYS A 86 -18.10 4.79 12.34
N ALA A 87 -18.10 6.13 12.42
CA ALA A 87 -16.88 6.92 12.57
C ALA A 87 -16.10 6.55 13.84
N SER A 88 -16.81 6.39 14.97
CA SER A 88 -16.21 5.93 16.22
C SER A 88 -15.63 4.51 16.09
N GLN A 89 -16.35 3.59 15.45
CA GLN A 89 -15.88 2.22 15.20
C GLN A 89 -14.66 2.19 14.26
N ALA A 90 -14.65 2.99 13.20
CA ALA A 90 -13.53 3.11 12.26
C ALA A 90 -12.27 3.59 12.97
N ARG A 91 -12.40 4.63 13.79
CA ARG A 91 -11.31 5.22 14.58
C ARG A 91 -10.77 4.25 15.63
N ASP A 92 -11.65 3.50 16.30
CA ASP A 92 -11.24 2.46 17.24
C ASP A 92 -10.42 1.36 16.56
N LEU A 93 -10.88 0.88 15.39
CA LEU A 93 -10.13 -0.11 14.60
C LEU A 93 -8.75 0.41 14.17
N LEU A 94 -8.68 1.65 13.65
CA LEU A 94 -7.42 2.30 13.32
C LEU A 94 -6.48 2.36 14.52
N SER A 95 -7.00 2.63 15.72
CA SER A 95 -6.19 2.68 16.95
C SER A 95 -5.57 1.35 17.34
N LYS A 96 -6.19 0.25 16.93
CA LYS A 96 -5.73 -1.11 17.18
C LYS A 96 -4.80 -1.65 16.07
N MET A 97 -4.95 -1.13 14.83
CA MET A 97 -4.09 -1.45 13.69
C MET A 97 -2.79 -0.64 13.67
N LEU A 98 -2.88 0.68 13.88
CA LEU A 98 -1.75 1.62 13.86
C LEU A 98 -1.00 1.64 15.20
N VAL A 99 -0.54 0.47 15.62
CA VAL A 99 0.22 0.26 16.84
C VAL A 99 1.66 -0.10 16.48
N ILE A 100 2.65 0.62 17.00
CA ILE A 100 4.05 0.41 16.63
C ILE A 100 4.55 -0.97 17.06
N ASP A 101 4.29 -1.39 18.30
CA ASP A 101 4.72 -2.71 18.79
C ASP A 101 3.83 -3.82 18.18
N PRO A 102 4.39 -4.73 17.33
CA PRO A 102 3.62 -5.77 16.68
C PRO A 102 2.95 -6.75 17.66
N ALA A 103 3.45 -6.86 18.89
CA ALA A 103 2.88 -7.71 19.93
C ALA A 103 1.63 -7.12 20.60
N LYS A 104 1.38 -5.81 20.44
CA LYS A 104 0.19 -5.11 20.94
C LYS A 104 -0.80 -4.78 19.83
N ARG A 105 -0.41 -5.01 18.58
CA ARG A 105 -1.22 -4.74 17.39
C ARG A 105 -2.25 -5.85 17.21
N ILE A 106 -3.48 -5.45 16.85
CA ILE A 106 -4.57 -6.38 16.55
C ILE A 106 -4.14 -7.45 15.54
N SER A 107 -4.60 -8.67 15.75
CA SER A 107 -4.48 -9.76 14.79
C SER A 107 -5.48 -9.63 13.64
N VAL A 108 -5.32 -10.44 12.60
CA VAL A 108 -6.25 -10.48 11.47
C VAL A 108 -7.63 -10.95 11.95
N ASP A 109 -7.66 -12.03 12.73
CA ASP A 109 -8.90 -12.63 13.23
C ASP A 109 -9.69 -11.64 14.13
N GLU A 110 -8.99 -10.96 15.05
CA GLU A 110 -9.61 -9.94 15.90
C GLU A 110 -10.13 -8.75 15.07
N ALA A 111 -9.44 -8.37 13.99
CA ALA A 111 -9.89 -7.30 13.11
C ALA A 111 -11.13 -7.68 12.31
N LEU A 112 -11.23 -8.94 11.85
CA LEU A 112 -12.42 -9.47 11.17
C LEU A 112 -13.64 -9.49 12.10
N GLN A 113 -13.43 -9.76 13.40
CA GLN A 113 -14.47 -9.72 14.42
C GLN A 113 -14.82 -8.31 14.91
N HIS A 114 -14.08 -7.28 14.47
CA HIS A 114 -14.30 -5.91 14.91
C HIS A 114 -15.68 -5.39 14.46
N PRO A 115 -16.46 -4.66 15.28
CA PRO A 115 -17.81 -4.18 14.92
C PRO A 115 -17.88 -3.33 13.64
N TYR A 116 -16.76 -2.74 13.23
CA TYR A 116 -16.65 -2.02 11.96
C TYR A 116 -16.64 -2.95 10.74
N ILE A 117 -16.03 -4.14 10.84
CA ILE A 117 -15.81 -5.09 9.74
C ILE A 117 -16.81 -6.26 9.79
N ASN A 118 -17.16 -6.74 10.98
CA ASN A 118 -17.93 -7.96 11.21
C ASN A 118 -19.33 -7.96 10.58
N VAL A 119 -19.84 -6.80 10.14
CA VAL A 119 -21.09 -6.73 9.35
C VAL A 119 -21.00 -7.46 8.01
N TRP A 120 -19.78 -7.73 7.52
CA TRP A 120 -19.48 -8.43 6.27
C TRP A 120 -18.90 -9.83 6.50
N TYR A 121 -18.89 -10.32 7.74
CA TYR A 121 -18.26 -11.60 8.04
C TYR A 121 -19.05 -12.76 7.43
N ASP A 122 -18.40 -13.51 6.55
CA ASP A 122 -18.90 -14.78 6.02
C ASP A 122 -17.85 -15.87 6.26
N PRO A 123 -18.16 -16.92 7.05
CA PRO A 123 -17.26 -18.05 7.27
C PRO A 123 -16.75 -18.69 5.97
N ALA A 124 -17.56 -18.72 4.90
CA ALA A 124 -17.16 -19.32 3.64
C ALA A 124 -16.06 -18.51 2.93
N GLU A 125 -16.03 -17.19 3.13
CA GLU A 125 -14.99 -16.31 2.60
C GLU A 125 -13.76 -16.26 3.51
N VAL A 126 -13.98 -16.23 4.83
CA VAL A 126 -12.91 -16.06 5.82
C VAL A 126 -12.14 -17.36 6.10
N GLU A 127 -12.86 -18.49 6.21
CA GLU A 127 -12.29 -19.79 6.58
C GLU A 127 -12.06 -20.69 5.37
N ALA A 128 -12.03 -20.11 4.16
CA ALA A 128 -11.72 -20.83 2.95
C ALA A 128 -10.37 -21.55 3.08
N PRO A 129 -10.29 -22.86 2.76
CA PRO A 129 -9.05 -23.60 2.91
C PRO A 129 -7.99 -23.04 1.96
N PRO A 130 -6.71 -22.99 2.39
CA PRO A 130 -5.64 -22.54 1.51
C PRO A 130 -5.53 -23.49 0.31
N PRO A 131 -5.33 -22.97 -0.92
CA PRO A 131 -5.27 -23.80 -2.12
C PRO A 131 -4.08 -24.76 -2.10
N GLN A 132 -2.97 -24.33 -1.51
CA GLN A 132 -1.78 -25.13 -1.25
C GLN A 132 -1.04 -24.54 -0.06
N ILE A 133 -0.38 -25.39 0.73
CA ILE A 133 0.54 -24.94 1.77
C ILE A 133 1.84 -24.53 1.10
N TYR A 134 2.27 -23.30 1.35
CA TYR A 134 3.54 -22.79 0.85
C TYR A 134 4.73 -23.61 1.35
N ASP A 135 5.59 -24.08 0.44
CA ASP A 135 6.84 -24.76 0.77
C ASP A 135 7.92 -23.73 1.10
N LYS A 136 8.17 -23.48 2.38
CA LYS A 136 9.22 -22.55 2.85
C LYS A 136 10.63 -22.95 2.41
N GLN A 137 10.86 -24.23 2.08
CA GLN A 137 12.17 -24.65 1.58
C GLN A 137 12.45 -24.09 0.19
N LEU A 138 11.46 -23.55 -0.52
CA LEU A 138 11.69 -22.84 -1.78
C LEU A 138 12.47 -21.54 -1.59
N ASP A 139 12.24 -20.81 -0.50
CA ASP A 139 12.94 -19.54 -0.22
C ASP A 139 14.38 -19.75 0.23
N GLU A 140 14.66 -20.89 0.85
CA GLU A 140 15.99 -21.24 1.37
C GLU A 140 16.89 -21.88 0.31
N ARG A 141 16.34 -22.28 -0.85
CA ARG A 141 17.12 -22.84 -1.96
C ARG A 141 17.78 -21.72 -2.74
N GLU A 142 19.10 -21.76 -2.79
CA GLU A 142 19.86 -20.97 -3.74
C GLU A 142 19.85 -21.67 -5.11
N HIS A 143 19.51 -20.92 -6.14
CA HIS A 143 19.52 -21.36 -7.53
C HIS A 143 20.34 -20.41 -8.38
N THR A 144 21.00 -20.95 -9.41
CA THR A 144 21.62 -20.10 -10.44
C THR A 144 20.55 -19.38 -11.27
N ILE A 145 20.96 -18.38 -12.05
CA ILE A 145 20.05 -17.66 -12.95
C ILE A 145 19.46 -18.63 -13.98
N GLU A 146 20.26 -19.58 -14.48
CA GLU A 146 19.83 -20.59 -15.44
C GLU A 146 18.79 -21.55 -14.83
N GLU A 147 18.99 -21.96 -13.58
CA GLU A 147 18.05 -22.82 -12.85
C GLU A 147 16.73 -22.08 -12.58
N TRP A 148 16.78 -20.83 -12.12
CA TRP A 148 15.59 -19.99 -11.94
C TRP A 148 14.83 -19.84 -13.25
N LYS A 149 15.54 -19.58 -14.36
CA LYS A 149 14.92 -19.48 -15.69
C LYS A 149 14.20 -20.76 -16.07
N GLU A 150 14.79 -21.91 -15.83
CA GLU A 150 14.17 -23.21 -16.13
C GLU A 150 12.95 -23.48 -15.23
N LEU A 151 13.06 -23.21 -13.92
CA LEU A 151 11.96 -23.39 -12.97
C LEU A 151 10.76 -22.49 -13.30
N ILE A 152 11.01 -21.21 -13.57
CA ILE A 152 9.96 -20.25 -13.95
C ILE A 152 9.33 -20.67 -15.28
N TYR A 153 10.14 -21.07 -16.28
CA TYR A 153 9.63 -21.54 -17.56
C TYR A 153 8.71 -22.76 -17.40
N LYS A 154 9.11 -23.74 -16.59
CA LYS A 154 8.28 -24.92 -16.28
C LYS A 154 6.96 -24.52 -15.63
N GLU A 155 6.96 -23.59 -14.69
CA GLU A 155 5.72 -23.14 -14.02
C GLU A 155 4.76 -22.41 -14.99
N VAL A 156 5.30 -21.61 -15.92
CA VAL A 156 4.50 -20.96 -16.97
C VAL A 156 3.86 -22.01 -17.88
N MET A 157 4.63 -23.00 -18.36
CA MET A 157 4.09 -24.08 -19.20
C MET A 157 2.99 -24.87 -18.47
N ASN A 158 3.22 -25.24 -17.20
CA ASN A 158 2.23 -25.94 -16.37
C ASN A 158 0.94 -25.11 -16.20
N SER A 159 1.07 -23.80 -16.03
CA SER A 159 -0.08 -22.88 -15.89
C SER A 159 -0.88 -22.76 -17.18
N GLU A 160 -0.21 -22.69 -18.33
CA GLU A 160 -0.88 -22.68 -19.63
C GLU A 160 -1.64 -23.99 -19.89
N GLU A 161 -1.06 -25.13 -19.54
CA GLU A 161 -1.73 -26.43 -19.69
C GLU A 161 -2.98 -26.54 -18.81
N LYS A 162 -2.91 -26.12 -17.54
CA LYS A 162 -4.08 -26.07 -16.64
C LYS A 162 -5.20 -25.17 -17.21
N THR A 163 -4.82 -24.05 -17.83
CA THR A 163 -5.75 -23.10 -18.44
C THR A 163 -6.40 -23.67 -19.71
N LYS A 164 -5.62 -24.35 -20.57
CA LYS A 164 -6.12 -25.02 -21.79
C LYS A 164 -7.02 -26.22 -21.45
N ASN A 165 -6.76 -26.91 -20.35
CA ASN A 165 -7.52 -28.09 -19.91
C ASN A 165 -8.79 -27.75 -19.09
N GLY A 166 -9.17 -26.47 -18.99
CA GLY A 166 -10.46 -26.04 -18.43
C GLY A 166 -10.64 -26.23 -16.91
N VAL A 167 -9.54 -26.43 -16.17
CA VAL A 167 -9.59 -26.56 -14.71
C VAL A 167 -9.37 -25.18 -14.07
N VAL A 168 -10.33 -24.27 -14.23
CA VAL A 168 -10.44 -23.07 -13.38
C VAL A 168 -11.78 -23.11 -12.68
N LYS A 169 -11.77 -23.58 -11.43
CA LYS A 169 -12.93 -23.54 -10.53
C LYS A 169 -12.79 -22.29 -9.66
N GLY A 170 -13.64 -21.29 -9.92
CA GLY A 170 -14.05 -20.27 -8.94
C GLY A 170 -13.29 -18.94 -8.95
N GLN A 171 -13.65 -18.06 -9.88
CA GLN A 171 -13.59 -16.61 -9.63
C GLN A 171 -14.92 -16.02 -10.12
N PRO A 172 -15.72 -15.32 -9.28
CA PRO A 172 -16.97 -14.72 -9.75
C PRO A 172 -16.64 -13.58 -10.71
N SER A 173 -17.09 -13.68 -11.95
CA SER A 173 -17.05 -12.57 -12.90
C SER A 173 -17.97 -11.44 -12.41
N PRO A 174 -17.61 -10.16 -12.61
CA PRO A 174 -18.47 -9.05 -12.27
C PRO A 174 -19.70 -9.08 -13.18
N SER A 175 -20.86 -9.30 -12.58
CA SER A 175 -22.15 -9.27 -13.27
C SER A 175 -22.47 -7.83 -13.69
N GLY A 176 -21.96 -7.42 -14.84
CA GLY A 176 -22.40 -6.22 -15.55
C GLY A 176 -23.79 -6.46 -16.13
N ALA A 177 -24.82 -5.91 -15.49
CA ALA A 177 -26.17 -5.87 -16.03
C ALA A 177 -26.18 -5.01 -17.29
N ALA A 178 -26.28 -5.67 -18.45
CA ALA A 178 -26.58 -5.03 -19.71
C ALA A 178 -28.04 -4.53 -19.68
N VAL A 179 -28.23 -3.21 -19.74
CA VAL A 179 -29.53 -2.61 -20.05
C VAL A 179 -29.50 -2.19 -21.51
N ASN A 180 -30.36 -2.84 -22.27
CA ASN A 180 -30.59 -2.64 -23.70
C ASN A 180 -31.37 -1.33 -23.91
N SER A 181 -30.91 -0.45 -24.80
CA SER A 181 -31.75 0.56 -25.43
C SER A 181 -31.16 0.96 -26.78
N SER A 182 -31.94 0.61 -27.80
CA SER A 182 -31.84 0.93 -29.21
C SER A 182 -31.80 2.42 -29.50
N GLU A 183 -30.91 2.87 -30.37
CA GLU A 183 -31.23 3.88 -31.40
C GLU A 183 -30.17 3.92 -32.51
N SER A 184 -30.62 4.38 -33.67
CA SER A 184 -30.20 4.06 -35.04
C SER A 184 -28.97 4.78 -35.59
N LEU A 185 -28.22 4.08 -36.45
CA LEU A 185 -27.22 4.61 -37.40
C LEU A 185 -27.85 5.27 -38.64
N PRO A 186 -27.10 6.17 -39.31
CA PRO A 186 -27.08 6.23 -40.77
C PRO A 186 -25.64 6.09 -41.37
N PRO A 187 -25.48 5.84 -42.68
CA PRO A 187 -24.34 5.08 -43.22
C PRO A 187 -23.36 5.86 -44.13
N SER A 188 -22.23 5.16 -44.41
CA SER A 188 -21.24 5.34 -45.51
C SER A 188 -20.29 6.54 -45.38
N SER A 189 -19.00 6.47 -45.72
CA SER A 189 -18.38 5.83 -46.89
C SER A 189 -16.91 5.42 -46.66
N SER A 190 -16.52 4.35 -47.34
CA SER A 190 -15.18 3.77 -47.48
C SER A 190 -14.15 4.72 -48.09
N VAL A 191 -12.88 4.69 -47.62
CA VAL A 191 -11.66 4.77 -48.45
C VAL A 191 -10.52 4.04 -47.70
N ASN A 192 -9.88 3.08 -48.38
CA ASN A 192 -8.63 2.43 -47.99
C ASN A 192 -7.47 3.40 -48.19
N ASP A 193 -6.41 3.34 -47.38
CA ASP A 193 -5.05 3.41 -47.93
C ASP A 193 -4.00 2.82 -46.98
N ILE A 194 -3.16 1.98 -47.59
CA ILE A 194 -1.95 1.35 -47.06
C ILE A 194 -0.76 2.13 -47.62
N SER A 195 0.20 2.52 -46.78
CA SER A 195 1.65 2.64 -47.04
C SER A 195 2.31 3.28 -45.81
N SER A 196 3.16 2.57 -45.07
CA SER A 196 4.60 2.31 -45.30
C SER A 196 5.52 3.49 -44.98
N MET A 197 6.27 3.30 -43.88
CA MET A 197 7.71 3.59 -43.68
C MET A 197 8.21 5.03 -43.81
N SER A 198 8.74 5.57 -42.71
CA SER A 198 10.15 5.99 -42.64
C SER A 198 10.59 6.34 -41.21
N THR A 199 11.78 5.86 -40.90
CA THR A 199 12.66 6.21 -39.77
C THR A 199 13.18 7.63 -39.90
N ASP A 200 13.36 8.33 -38.79
CA ASP A 200 14.46 9.28 -38.67
C ASP A 200 14.99 9.37 -37.24
N GLN A 201 16.31 9.24 -37.14
CA GLN A 201 17.15 9.56 -35.99
C GLN A 201 17.42 11.07 -36.01
N THR A 202 17.54 11.70 -34.84
CA THR A 202 18.26 12.98 -34.76
C THR A 202 19.03 13.08 -33.45
N LEU A 203 20.35 13.27 -33.59
CA LEU A 203 21.34 13.50 -32.55
C LEU A 203 21.49 15.00 -32.26
N ALA A 204 21.73 15.28 -30.97
CA ALA A 204 22.60 16.31 -30.37
C ALA A 204 22.40 17.81 -30.68
N SER A 205 22.34 18.61 -29.61
CA SER A 205 23.21 19.79 -29.46
C SER A 205 23.27 20.27 -28.01
N ASP A 206 24.49 20.42 -27.53
CA ASP A 206 24.90 21.04 -26.27
C ASP A 206 24.54 22.54 -26.23
N THR A 207 24.22 23.05 -25.04
CA THR A 207 24.53 24.46 -24.70
C THR A 207 25.03 24.57 -23.27
N ASP A 208 26.25 25.09 -23.17
CA ASP A 208 26.98 25.53 -21.98
C ASP A 208 26.54 26.96 -21.60
N SER A 209 26.48 27.26 -20.31
CA SER A 209 26.52 28.63 -19.79
C SER A 209 26.88 28.65 -18.30
N SER A 210 28.15 28.98 -18.06
CA SER A 210 28.71 29.44 -16.79
C SER A 210 28.07 30.73 -16.30
N LEU A 211 27.76 30.81 -15.00
CA LEU A 211 27.61 32.08 -14.28
C LEU A 211 28.29 32.00 -12.91
N GLU A 212 29.24 32.93 -12.75
CA GLU A 212 30.00 33.26 -11.55
C GLU A 212 29.13 33.60 -10.32
N ALA A 213 29.55 33.16 -9.13
CA ALA A 213 29.03 33.66 -7.86
C ALA A 213 30.18 34.23 -7.02
N SER A 214 30.15 35.56 -6.91
CA SER A 214 31.04 36.43 -6.15
C SER A 214 30.98 36.15 -4.64
N ALA A 215 32.16 36.10 -4.01
CA ALA A 215 32.34 36.08 -2.57
C ALA A 215 32.35 37.51 -2.00
N GLY A 216 31.62 37.72 -0.90
CA GLY A 216 31.69 38.94 -0.09
C GLY A 216 31.12 38.72 1.32
N PRO A 217 31.84 39.07 2.40
CA PRO A 217 31.38 38.93 3.77
C PRO A 217 30.75 40.22 4.32
N LEU A 218 29.64 40.10 5.01
CA LEU A 218 29.08 41.11 5.92
C LEU A 218 28.76 40.35 7.22
N GLY A 219 29.16 40.75 8.42
CA GLY A 219 29.36 42.09 8.92
C GLY A 219 28.58 42.19 10.23
N CYS A 220 29.29 42.07 11.34
CA CYS A 220 28.83 42.29 12.71
C CYS A 220 28.26 43.71 12.90
N CYS A 221 27.14 43.87 13.60
CA CYS A 221 26.87 45.01 14.49
C CYS A 221 25.56 44.87 15.31
N ARG A 222 25.73 45.05 16.62
CA ARG A 222 24.79 45.40 17.71
C ARG A 222 23.71 44.40 18.14
#